data_AF-A0A948MWT3-F1
#
_entry.id   AF-A0A948MWT3-F1
#
_cell.length_a   1.000
_cell.length_b   1.000
_cell.length_c   1.000
_cell.angle_alpha   90.00
_cell.angle_beta   90.00
_cell.angle_gamma   90.00
#
_symmetry.space_group_name_H-M   'P 1'
#
loop_
_entity.id
_entity.type
_entity.pdbx_description
1 polymer ?
#
loop_
_entity_poly.entity_id
_entity_poly.type
_entity_poly.pdbx_seq_one_letter_code
_entity_poly.pdbx_strand_id
1 'polypeptide(L)'
;MQVQSMFFERKASEKLNDPRLQENLKRLSSKFVNARATSILELDDFEGTRSAAVDIRNRSIQSLDVWLELFEQKAVETGAKVLFARTPQEASELVVKIAKKHAVKSVIKSKSMVTEEMALNKALEAADVKVRETDLGEYILQINDNERPSHIIAPVVHKDKEQVADLFEKHHHLPRKTDIAEMTREAREILRPQFLAADMGVTGGNFIIAETGSVALVTNEGNEGMCTINPRVHVAITGVEKVVPTLEDFATLIRLLPRSATGQSISNYVSLLTGPKREGDLDGPEHMYFVILDGGRTGLLGGEFEEMLRCIKCGACMNHCPVYQKIGGHAYGWVYPGPMGSVLTPSYTGIEKALDLPQAATLCGECHVVCPVKIPLPDLLRKLREQQFSRGLRPWQEKAAFKVWAFVAQRPALYRVLSRVGIKAMAWWGKRKGGIHSLPMASGWTDQRDFPVPTGETFSKLYQQQRKKK
;
A
#
# COMPACT_ATOMS: atom_id res chain seq x y z
N MET A 1 -4.11 12.25 8.74
CA MET A 1 -3.85 12.86 7.40
C MET A 1 -5.14 13.13 6.61
N GLN A 2 -5.22 14.21 5.82
CA GLN A 2 -6.39 14.47 4.95
C GLN A 2 -6.37 13.58 3.69
N VAL A 3 -7.50 12.90 3.42
CA VAL A 3 -7.73 12.06 2.23
C VAL A 3 -7.92 12.95 1.00
N GLN A 4 -7.24 12.62 -0.10
CA GLN A 4 -7.26 13.38 -1.36
C GLN A 4 -7.64 12.49 -2.55
N SER A 5 -8.28 11.34 -2.30
CA SER A 5 -8.63 10.32 -3.30
C SER A 5 -9.76 10.74 -4.22
N MET A 6 -10.56 11.74 -3.86
CA MET A 6 -11.55 12.36 -4.75
C MET A 6 -10.94 13.10 -5.95
N PHE A 7 -9.62 13.36 -5.93
CA PHE A 7 -8.89 13.98 -7.04
C PHE A 7 -8.13 12.95 -7.89
N PHE A 8 -8.49 11.67 -7.81
CA PHE A 8 -7.76 10.57 -8.45
C PHE A 8 -7.59 10.79 -9.95
N GLU A 9 -8.67 11.05 -10.69
CA GLU A 9 -8.62 11.17 -12.16
C GLU A 9 -7.70 12.32 -12.61
N ARG A 10 -7.82 13.48 -11.98
CA ARG A 10 -6.96 14.64 -12.26
C ARG A 10 -5.49 14.30 -12.01
N LYS A 11 -5.18 13.75 -10.83
CA LYS A 11 -3.79 13.39 -10.47
C LYS A 11 -3.25 12.26 -11.35
N ALA A 12 -4.08 11.29 -11.72
CA ALA A 12 -3.68 10.23 -12.64
C ALA A 12 -3.30 10.81 -14.01
N SER A 13 -4.10 11.75 -14.54
CA SER A 13 -3.78 12.46 -15.79
C SER A 13 -2.47 13.24 -15.69
N GLU A 14 -2.26 14.00 -14.62
CA GLU A 14 -1.00 14.71 -14.35
C GLU A 14 0.21 13.76 -14.35
N LYS A 15 0.08 12.62 -13.66
CA LYS A 15 1.17 11.63 -13.50
C LYS A 15 1.45 10.83 -14.77
N LEU A 16 0.44 10.58 -15.61
CA LEU A 16 0.64 9.95 -16.91
C LEU A 16 1.46 10.82 -17.87
N ASN A 17 1.35 12.14 -17.73
CA ASN A 17 2.08 13.11 -18.55
C ASN A 17 3.47 13.48 -17.99
N ASP A 18 3.91 12.87 -16.89
CA ASP A 18 5.23 13.10 -16.29
C ASP A 18 6.26 12.10 -16.87
N PRO A 19 7.14 12.53 -17.81
CA PRO A 19 8.07 11.63 -18.48
C PRO A 19 9.11 11.02 -17.53
N ARG A 20 9.55 11.77 -16.50
CA ARG A 20 10.54 11.28 -15.52
C ARG A 20 9.93 10.18 -14.67
N LEU A 21 8.68 10.38 -14.22
CA LEU A 21 7.96 9.35 -13.49
C LEU A 21 7.79 8.08 -14.33
N GLN A 22 7.45 8.19 -15.62
CA GLN A 22 7.31 7.03 -16.49
C GLN A 22 8.63 6.23 -16.59
N GLU A 23 9.77 6.91 -16.69
CA GLU A 23 11.08 6.25 -16.70
C GLU A 23 11.39 5.55 -15.36
N ASN A 24 11.16 6.24 -14.25
CA ASN A 24 11.41 5.73 -12.90
C ASN A 24 10.56 4.46 -12.61
N LEU A 25 9.27 4.49 -12.93
CA LEU A 25 8.36 3.36 -12.70
C LEU A 25 8.66 2.17 -13.61
N LYS A 26 9.11 2.39 -14.86
CA LYS A 26 9.50 1.32 -15.78
C LYS A 26 10.63 0.47 -15.20
N ARG A 27 11.65 1.10 -14.61
CA ARG A 27 12.79 0.41 -13.97
C ARG A 27 12.37 -0.40 -12.75
N LEU A 28 11.45 0.14 -11.94
CA LEU A 28 10.95 -0.56 -10.75
C LEU A 28 10.15 -1.81 -11.08
N SER A 29 9.26 -1.69 -12.09
CA SER A 29 8.30 -2.75 -12.46
C SER A 29 8.97 -4.07 -12.84
N SER A 30 10.16 -4.03 -13.43
CA SER A 30 10.90 -5.25 -13.79
C SER A 30 11.70 -5.82 -12.64
N LYS A 31 12.34 -4.97 -11.82
CA LYS A 31 13.27 -5.41 -10.77
C LYS A 31 12.57 -6.26 -9.71
N PHE A 32 11.52 -5.74 -9.07
CA PHE A 32 10.86 -6.46 -7.98
C PHE A 32 10.07 -7.68 -8.45
N VAL A 33 9.44 -7.59 -9.63
CA VAL A 33 8.69 -8.71 -10.23
C VAL A 33 9.63 -9.88 -10.54
N ASN A 34 10.77 -9.62 -11.19
CA ASN A 34 11.74 -10.65 -11.53
C ASN A 34 12.41 -11.24 -10.29
N ALA A 35 12.83 -10.39 -9.33
CA ALA A 35 13.44 -10.87 -8.09
C ALA A 35 12.49 -11.74 -7.26
N ARG A 36 11.20 -11.38 -7.21
CA ARG A 36 10.17 -12.24 -6.60
C ARG A 36 10.06 -13.57 -7.35
N ALA A 37 9.97 -13.55 -8.68
CA ALA A 37 9.82 -14.77 -9.49
C ALA A 37 10.97 -15.76 -9.25
N THR A 38 12.20 -15.28 -9.04
CA THR A 38 13.34 -16.14 -8.68
C THR A 38 13.26 -16.62 -7.24
N SER A 39 13.08 -15.72 -6.27
CA SER A 39 13.17 -16.05 -4.84
C SER A 39 12.07 -16.97 -4.33
N ILE A 40 10.88 -16.98 -4.95
CA ILE A 40 9.82 -17.92 -4.56
C ILE A 40 10.15 -19.37 -4.91
N LEU A 41 11.02 -19.61 -5.90
CA LEU A 41 11.45 -20.96 -6.30
C LEU A 41 12.41 -21.60 -5.29
N GLU A 42 12.93 -20.84 -4.34
CA GLU A 42 13.74 -21.35 -3.23
C GLU A 42 12.90 -22.08 -2.17
N LEU A 43 11.57 -21.96 -2.23
CA LEU A 43 10.65 -22.65 -1.33
C LEU A 43 10.14 -23.91 -2.02
N ASP A 44 10.44 -25.07 -1.45
CA ASP A 44 9.99 -26.38 -1.96
C ASP A 44 8.47 -26.43 -2.16
N ASP A 45 7.72 -25.89 -1.19
CA ASP A 45 6.26 -25.78 -1.25
C ASP A 45 5.79 -24.34 -0.99
N PHE A 46 5.92 -23.50 -2.02
CA PHE A 46 5.45 -22.11 -1.97
C PHE A 46 3.93 -22.00 -1.74
N GLU A 47 3.12 -22.84 -2.41
CA GLU A 47 1.65 -22.77 -2.30
C GLU A 47 1.13 -23.30 -0.96
N GLY A 48 1.75 -24.34 -0.40
CA GLY A 48 1.50 -24.79 0.97
C GLY A 48 1.89 -23.73 1.98
N THR A 49 3.05 -23.07 1.81
CA THR A 49 3.45 -21.95 2.67
C THR A 49 2.44 -20.79 2.60
N ARG A 50 1.92 -20.46 1.41
CA ARG A 50 0.85 -19.46 1.27
C ARG A 50 -0.45 -19.88 1.96
N SER A 51 -0.80 -21.16 1.91
CA SER A 51 -2.01 -21.69 2.55
C SER A 51 -1.88 -21.64 4.08
N ALA A 52 -0.74 -22.08 4.61
CA ALA A 52 -0.43 -21.94 6.04
C ALA A 52 -0.47 -20.48 6.50
N ALA A 53 0.08 -19.55 5.71
CA ALA A 53 0.00 -18.13 6.01
C ALA A 53 -1.43 -17.59 6.02
N VAL A 54 -2.32 -18.07 5.13
CA VAL A 54 -3.75 -17.72 5.16
C VAL A 54 -4.40 -18.21 6.45
N ASP A 55 -4.14 -19.47 6.84
CA ASP A 55 -4.72 -20.07 8.05
C ASP A 55 -4.25 -19.36 9.32
N ILE A 56 -2.97 -19.04 9.40
CA ILE A 56 -2.39 -18.23 10.49
C ILE A 56 -3.08 -16.89 10.59
N ARG A 57 -3.19 -16.16 9.47
CA ARG A 57 -3.79 -14.82 9.47
C ARG A 57 -5.28 -14.88 9.79
N ASN A 58 -6.03 -15.86 9.27
CA ASN A 58 -7.44 -16.07 9.60
C ASN A 58 -7.62 -16.37 11.10
N ARG A 59 -6.84 -17.29 11.67
CA ARG A 59 -6.85 -17.57 13.12
C ARG A 59 -6.50 -16.36 13.97
N SER A 60 -5.57 -15.52 13.50
CA SER A 60 -5.20 -14.26 14.17
C SER A 60 -6.37 -13.27 14.18
N ILE A 61 -7.16 -13.21 13.10
CA ILE A 61 -8.26 -12.27 12.92
C ILE A 61 -9.54 -12.75 13.64
N GLN A 62 -9.83 -14.05 13.58
CA GLN A 62 -11.04 -14.65 14.16
C GLN A 62 -11.06 -14.59 15.70
N SER A 63 -9.88 -14.56 16.33
CA SER A 63 -9.73 -14.43 17.80
C SER A 63 -8.84 -13.25 18.14
N LEU A 64 -9.03 -12.13 17.41
CA LEU A 64 -8.18 -10.95 17.48
C LEU A 64 -8.10 -10.38 18.90
N ASP A 65 -9.23 -10.33 19.60
CA ASP A 65 -9.34 -9.92 21.00
C ASP A 65 -8.48 -10.78 21.92
N VAL A 66 -8.58 -12.11 21.82
CA VAL A 66 -7.81 -13.06 22.63
C VAL A 66 -6.31 -12.89 22.41
N TRP A 67 -5.87 -12.73 21.15
CA TRP A 67 -4.45 -12.57 20.85
C TRP A 67 -3.91 -11.21 21.29
N LEU A 68 -4.72 -10.15 21.23
CA LEU A 68 -4.33 -8.83 21.73
C LEU A 68 -4.25 -8.78 23.26
N GLU A 69 -5.17 -9.44 23.96
CA GLU A 69 -5.14 -9.58 25.42
C GLU A 69 -3.90 -10.37 25.86
N LEU A 70 -3.62 -11.51 25.22
CA LEU A 70 -2.41 -12.29 25.48
C LEU A 70 -1.13 -11.47 25.19
N PHE A 71 -1.11 -10.76 24.06
CA PHE A 71 0.00 -9.86 23.72
C PHE A 71 0.22 -8.80 24.81
N GLU A 72 -0.85 -8.13 25.26
CA GLU A 72 -0.76 -7.12 26.31
C GLU A 72 -0.22 -7.71 27.61
N GLN A 73 -0.77 -8.84 28.05
CA GLN A 73 -0.32 -9.53 29.24
C GLN A 73 1.19 -9.83 29.15
N LYS A 74 1.62 -10.46 28.04
CA LYS A 74 3.03 -10.84 27.84
C LYS A 74 3.94 -9.63 27.72
N ALA A 75 3.54 -8.59 27.01
CA ALA A 75 4.32 -7.36 26.89
C ALA A 75 4.51 -6.68 28.26
N VAL A 76 3.46 -6.62 29.09
CA VAL A 76 3.52 -6.04 30.44
C VAL A 76 4.42 -6.87 31.36
N GLU A 77 4.39 -8.21 31.27
CA GLU A 77 5.30 -9.10 32.00
C GLU A 77 6.79 -8.79 31.71
N THR A 78 7.10 -8.29 30.49
CA THR A 78 8.47 -7.87 30.12
C THR A 78 8.84 -6.45 30.54
N GLY A 79 7.92 -5.70 31.15
CA GLY A 79 8.12 -4.31 31.56
C GLY A 79 7.76 -3.26 30.51
N ALA A 80 7.22 -3.68 29.35
CA ALA A 80 6.66 -2.75 28.37
C ALA A 80 5.28 -2.24 28.80
N LYS A 81 4.80 -1.17 28.15
CA LYS A 81 3.44 -0.63 28.33
C LYS A 81 2.66 -0.71 27.04
N VAL A 82 1.46 -1.26 27.08
CA VAL A 82 0.57 -1.32 25.91
C VAL A 82 -0.51 -0.26 26.05
N LEU A 83 -0.74 0.49 24.97
CA LEU A 83 -1.76 1.52 24.87
C LEU A 83 -2.56 1.29 23.59
N PHE A 84 -3.88 1.30 23.71
CA PHE A 84 -4.77 1.16 22.56
C PHE A 84 -5.31 2.52 22.13
N ALA A 85 -5.46 2.71 20.82
CA ALA A 85 -6.06 3.89 20.22
C ALA A 85 -7.12 3.49 19.20
N ARG A 86 -8.28 4.12 19.27
CA ARG A 86 -9.38 3.91 18.30
C ARG A 86 -9.13 4.69 17.02
N THR A 87 -8.54 5.88 17.13
CA THR A 87 -8.34 6.79 16.01
C THR A 87 -6.87 7.17 15.81
N PRO A 88 -6.46 7.55 14.57
CA PRO A 88 -5.11 8.04 14.34
C PRO A 88 -4.76 9.28 15.19
N GLN A 89 -5.74 10.15 15.47
CA GLN A 89 -5.56 11.33 16.31
C GLN A 89 -5.22 10.94 17.75
N GLU A 90 -6.00 10.04 18.34
CA GLU A 90 -5.76 9.50 19.69
C GLU A 90 -4.38 8.83 19.78
N ALA A 91 -3.98 8.06 18.76
CA ALA A 91 -2.65 7.45 18.72
C ALA A 91 -1.53 8.49 18.73
N SER A 92 -1.65 9.58 17.93
CA SER A 92 -0.67 10.67 17.96
C SER A 92 -0.61 11.37 19.31
N GLU A 93 -1.76 11.61 19.93
CA GLU A 93 -1.84 12.22 21.27
C GLU A 93 -1.16 11.36 22.33
N LEU A 94 -1.31 10.03 22.26
CA LEU A 94 -0.62 9.10 23.17
C LEU A 94 0.90 9.21 23.02
N VAL A 95 1.41 9.24 21.79
CA VAL A 95 2.86 9.39 21.54
C VAL A 95 3.36 10.75 22.04
N VAL A 96 2.62 11.83 21.81
CA VAL A 96 2.96 13.17 22.35
C VAL A 96 2.94 13.17 23.88
N LYS A 97 1.98 12.50 24.52
CA LYS A 97 1.95 12.34 25.98
C LYS A 97 3.16 11.57 26.51
N ILE A 98 3.60 10.51 25.81
CA ILE A 98 4.84 9.78 26.14
C ILE A 98 6.04 10.70 26.03
N ALA A 99 6.16 11.45 24.92
CA ALA A 99 7.26 12.39 24.72
C ALA A 99 7.35 13.44 25.84
N LYS A 100 6.20 14.04 26.20
CA LYS A 100 6.12 15.02 27.31
C LYS A 100 6.47 14.40 28.66
N LYS A 101 5.94 13.20 28.96
CA LYS A 101 6.22 12.48 30.21
C LYS A 101 7.71 12.29 30.44
N HIS A 102 8.45 12.00 29.38
CA HIS A 102 9.88 11.75 29.44
C HIS A 102 10.72 13.00 29.14
N ALA A 103 10.12 14.18 28.96
CA ALA A 103 10.84 15.41 28.57
C ALA A 103 11.71 15.21 27.31
N VAL A 104 11.19 14.48 26.32
CA VAL A 104 11.83 14.23 25.02
C VAL A 104 11.95 15.53 24.23
N LYS A 105 13.13 15.82 23.69
CA LYS A 105 13.38 16.97 22.81
C LYS A 105 13.61 16.55 21.36
N SER A 106 14.11 15.34 21.14
CA SER A 106 14.42 14.80 19.82
C SER A 106 13.87 13.38 19.64
N VAL A 107 13.24 13.14 18.50
CA VAL A 107 12.69 11.86 18.08
C VAL A 107 13.33 11.45 16.77
N ILE A 108 13.72 10.18 16.70
CA ILE A 108 14.07 9.53 15.44
C ILE A 108 13.05 8.45 15.13
N LYS A 109 12.64 8.35 13.86
CA LYS A 109 11.57 7.47 13.44
C LYS A 109 11.98 6.58 12.29
N SER A 110 11.71 5.28 12.40
CA SER A 110 11.80 4.37 11.26
C SER A 110 10.52 4.38 10.44
N LYS A 111 10.62 4.04 9.15
CA LYS A 111 9.49 4.04 8.22
C LYS A 111 8.28 3.27 8.76
N SER A 112 7.12 3.91 8.77
CA SER A 112 5.86 3.26 9.15
C SER A 112 4.64 3.96 8.55
N MET A 113 3.86 3.21 7.78
CA MET A 113 2.60 3.71 7.20
C MET A 113 1.57 4.12 8.27
N VAL A 114 1.62 3.51 9.45
CA VAL A 114 0.71 3.85 10.57
C VAL A 114 1.07 5.22 11.15
N THR A 115 2.36 5.57 11.15
CA THR A 115 2.81 6.91 11.58
C THR A 115 2.41 8.01 10.59
N GLU A 116 2.35 7.67 9.29
CA GLU A 116 1.80 8.54 8.24
C GLU A 116 0.28 8.72 8.38
N GLU A 117 -0.44 7.64 8.67
CA GLU A 117 -1.90 7.65 8.90
C GLU A 117 -2.28 8.68 9.98
N MET A 118 -1.53 8.68 11.07
CA MET A 118 -1.71 9.56 12.21
C MET A 118 -1.08 10.96 12.05
N ALA A 119 -0.25 11.17 11.03
CA ALA A 119 0.52 12.40 10.83
C ALA A 119 1.43 12.73 12.04
N LEU A 120 2.15 11.72 12.53
CA LEU A 120 2.90 11.79 13.79
C LEU A 120 3.95 12.91 13.82
N ASN A 121 4.69 13.12 12.72
CA ASN A 121 5.73 14.15 12.66
C ASN A 121 5.14 15.52 12.99
N LYS A 122 4.01 15.87 12.38
CA LYS A 122 3.32 17.15 12.63
C LYS A 122 2.84 17.27 14.07
N ALA A 123 2.35 16.18 14.66
CA ALA A 123 1.87 16.19 16.04
C ALA A 123 3.00 16.40 17.06
N LEU A 124 4.17 15.80 16.82
CA LEU A 124 5.37 15.96 17.64
C LEU A 124 6.03 17.34 17.44
N GLU A 125 6.12 17.82 16.19
CA GLU A 125 6.62 19.16 15.87
C GLU A 125 5.76 20.25 16.51
N ALA A 126 4.44 20.10 16.50
CA ALA A 126 3.51 21.01 17.20
C ALA A 126 3.65 20.98 18.73
N ALA A 127 4.38 20.00 19.27
CA ALA A 127 4.74 19.89 20.68
C ALA A 127 6.22 20.25 20.93
N ASP A 128 6.84 20.99 20.01
CA ASP A 128 8.24 21.45 20.07
C ASP A 128 9.28 20.32 20.14
N VAL A 129 8.93 19.13 19.65
CA VAL A 129 9.84 17.98 19.55
C VAL A 129 10.41 17.90 18.13
N LYS A 130 11.74 17.87 18.03
CA LYS A 130 12.41 17.71 16.73
C LYS A 130 12.27 16.27 16.25
N VAL A 131 11.74 16.06 15.05
CA VAL A 131 11.55 14.71 14.49
C VAL A 131 12.45 14.50 13.26
N ARG A 132 13.08 13.32 13.17
CA ARG A 132 13.89 12.94 12.01
C ARG A 132 13.58 11.52 11.57
N GLU A 133 13.36 11.34 10.27
CA GLU A 133 13.26 10.00 9.67
C GLU A 133 14.65 9.35 9.60
N THR A 134 14.70 8.03 9.83
CA THR A 134 15.95 7.27 9.77
C THR A 134 16.11 6.47 8.48
N ASP A 135 15.02 6.22 7.75
CA ASP A 135 15.00 5.64 6.39
C ASP A 135 15.44 6.71 5.41
N LEU A 136 16.44 6.40 4.57
CA LEU A 136 17.01 7.40 3.66
C LEU A 136 15.94 7.92 2.70
N GLY A 137 15.04 7.04 2.26
CA GLY A 137 13.93 7.41 1.43
C GLY A 137 12.97 8.36 2.15
N GLU A 138 12.53 8.00 3.35
CA GLU A 138 11.66 8.89 4.14
C GLU A 138 12.35 10.22 4.51
N TYR A 139 13.65 10.23 4.78
CA TYR A 139 14.42 11.46 5.03
C TYR A 139 14.44 12.39 3.81
N ILE A 140 14.68 11.83 2.61
CA ILE A 140 14.61 12.59 1.35
C ILE A 140 13.24 13.26 1.20
N LEU A 141 12.16 12.56 1.55
CA LEU A 141 10.82 13.13 1.53
C LEU A 141 10.61 14.19 2.60
N GLN A 142 11.14 13.96 3.81
CA GLN A 142 11.05 14.89 4.93
C GLN A 142 11.68 16.24 4.58
N ILE A 143 12.90 16.24 4.03
CA ILE A 143 13.58 17.49 3.62
C ILE A 143 12.98 18.10 2.35
N ASN A 144 12.30 17.30 1.52
CA ASN A 144 11.53 17.80 0.38
C ASN A 144 10.11 18.22 0.81
N ASP A 145 10.02 19.17 1.74
CA ASP A 145 8.77 19.76 2.23
C ASP A 145 7.76 18.73 2.80
N ASN A 146 8.25 17.69 3.48
CA ASN A 146 7.44 16.58 3.99
C ASN A 146 6.54 15.96 2.90
N GLU A 147 7.12 15.69 1.74
CA GLU A 147 6.46 14.97 0.66
C GLU A 147 5.99 13.59 1.13
N ARG A 148 4.91 13.07 0.54
CA ARG A 148 4.37 11.76 0.93
C ARG A 148 5.10 10.62 0.24
N PRO A 149 5.22 9.45 0.89
CA PRO A 149 5.76 8.27 0.22
C PRO A 149 4.86 7.85 -0.95
N SER A 150 5.49 7.55 -2.08
CA SER A 150 4.81 7.04 -3.27
C SER A 150 4.64 5.52 -3.25
N HIS A 151 5.41 4.80 -2.43
CA HIS A 151 5.38 3.35 -2.32
C HIS A 151 5.65 2.91 -0.87
N ILE A 152 5.01 1.84 -0.42
CA ILE A 152 5.11 1.40 0.99
C ILE A 152 6.48 0.82 1.39
N ILE A 153 7.21 0.23 0.42
CA ILE A 153 8.59 -0.27 0.60
C ILE A 153 9.66 0.73 0.11
N ALA A 154 9.50 1.29 -1.10
CA ALA A 154 10.46 2.18 -1.76
C ALA A 154 9.91 3.63 -1.89
N PRO A 155 9.83 4.40 -0.80
CA PRO A 155 9.01 5.61 -0.70
C PRO A 155 9.31 6.68 -1.77
N VAL A 156 10.58 6.81 -2.18
CA VAL A 156 11.10 7.84 -3.11
C VAL A 156 11.11 7.38 -4.57
N VAL A 157 10.48 6.25 -4.93
CA VAL A 157 10.59 5.71 -6.30
C VAL A 157 10.13 6.64 -7.44
N HIS A 158 9.40 7.70 -7.12
CA HIS A 158 9.02 8.73 -8.10
C HIS A 158 10.15 9.72 -8.44
N LYS A 159 11.24 9.76 -7.68
CA LYS A 159 12.40 10.63 -7.94
C LYS A 159 13.59 9.85 -8.48
N ASP A 160 14.36 10.51 -9.34
CA ASP A 160 15.66 10.00 -9.80
C ASP A 160 16.81 10.55 -8.95
N LYS A 161 18.03 10.07 -9.24
CA LYS A 161 19.23 10.41 -8.46
C LYS A 161 19.60 11.89 -8.62
N GLU A 162 19.34 12.48 -9.78
CA GLU A 162 19.64 13.87 -10.09
C GLU A 162 18.78 14.79 -9.23
N GLN A 163 17.48 14.51 -9.11
CA GLN A 163 16.57 15.20 -8.19
C GLN A 163 17.05 15.13 -6.73
N VAL A 164 17.53 13.97 -6.30
CA VAL A 164 18.02 13.80 -4.93
C VAL A 164 19.34 14.56 -4.72
N ALA A 165 20.23 14.58 -5.71
CA ALA A 165 21.48 15.34 -5.65
C ALA A 165 21.24 16.85 -5.51
N ASP A 166 20.32 17.39 -6.31
CA ASP A 166 19.95 18.82 -6.25
C ASP A 166 19.31 19.17 -4.90
N LEU A 167 18.50 18.25 -4.35
CA LEU A 167 17.89 18.42 -3.03
C LEU A 167 18.93 18.40 -1.91
N PHE A 168 19.91 17.49 -1.97
CA PHE A 168 20.99 17.41 -0.98
C PHE A 168 21.87 18.65 -1.03
N GLU A 169 22.28 19.12 -2.20
CA GLU A 169 23.03 20.39 -2.33
C GLU A 169 22.27 21.55 -1.69
N LYS A 170 20.96 21.67 -1.98
CA LYS A 170 20.10 22.74 -1.44
C LYS A 170 19.96 22.67 0.09
N HIS A 171 19.74 21.49 0.67
CA HIS A 171 19.41 21.34 2.09
C HIS A 171 20.62 21.11 3.00
N HIS A 172 21.65 20.42 2.50
CA HIS A 172 22.85 20.14 3.27
C HIS A 172 23.87 21.26 3.18
N HIS A 173 23.75 22.15 2.18
CA HIS A 173 24.70 23.23 1.91
C HIS A 173 26.13 22.71 1.68
N LEU A 174 26.25 21.57 1.00
CA LEU A 174 27.49 20.91 0.62
C LEU A 174 27.62 20.83 -0.90
N PRO A 175 28.84 20.66 -1.46
CA PRO A 175 29.02 20.51 -2.89
C PRO A 175 28.20 19.35 -3.46
N ARG A 176 27.54 19.59 -4.60
CA ARG A 176 26.74 18.58 -5.29
C ARG A 176 27.54 17.32 -5.62
N LYS A 177 27.00 16.16 -5.25
CA LYS A 177 27.53 14.84 -5.56
C LYS A 177 26.60 14.10 -6.51
N THR A 178 27.14 13.31 -7.42
CA THR A 178 26.36 12.51 -8.39
C THR A 178 26.62 11.01 -8.30
N ASP A 179 27.59 10.61 -7.49
CA ASP A 179 27.83 9.21 -7.14
C ASP A 179 26.92 8.78 -5.98
N ILE A 180 26.28 7.61 -6.12
CA ILE A 180 25.29 7.12 -5.15
C ILE A 180 25.94 6.80 -3.80
N ALA A 181 27.16 6.23 -3.80
CA ALA A 181 27.86 5.90 -2.57
C ALA A 181 28.30 7.16 -1.81
N GLU A 182 28.76 8.20 -2.53
CA GLU A 182 29.09 9.49 -1.94
C GLU A 182 27.86 10.21 -1.36
N MET A 183 26.74 10.23 -2.09
CA MET A 183 25.48 10.81 -1.60
C MET A 183 24.96 10.08 -0.35
N THR A 184 25.03 8.75 -0.35
CA THR A 184 24.61 7.93 0.80
C THR A 184 25.53 8.17 2.00
N ARG A 185 26.84 8.33 1.77
CA ARG A 185 27.81 8.67 2.82
C ARG A 185 27.53 10.03 3.43
N GLU A 186 27.25 11.03 2.61
CA GLU A 186 26.89 12.37 3.07
C GLU A 186 25.64 12.36 3.97
N ALA A 187 24.56 11.72 3.51
CA ALA A 187 23.34 11.60 4.31
C ALA A 187 23.63 10.92 5.65
N ARG A 188 24.47 9.87 5.65
CA ARG A 188 24.91 9.19 6.88
C ARG A 188 25.67 10.13 7.82
N GLU A 189 26.59 10.94 7.31
CA GLU A 189 27.38 11.89 8.12
C GLU A 189 26.50 12.96 8.77
N ILE A 190 25.47 13.42 8.07
CA ILE A 190 24.50 14.42 8.58
C ILE A 190 23.56 13.83 9.61
N LEU A 191 23.08 12.60 9.38
CA LEU A 191 22.07 11.97 10.20
C LEU A 191 22.64 11.31 11.46
N ARG A 192 23.87 10.78 11.41
CA ARG A 192 24.47 10.01 12.52
C ARG A 192 24.47 10.78 13.86
N PRO A 193 24.91 12.05 13.94
CA PRO A 193 24.89 12.77 15.21
C PRO A 193 23.47 12.94 15.77
N GLN A 194 22.49 13.12 14.88
CA GLN A 194 21.08 13.27 15.26
C GLN A 194 20.51 11.96 15.80
N PHE A 195 20.91 10.82 15.22
CA PHE A 195 20.51 9.49 15.69
C PHE A 195 21.10 9.18 17.07
N LEU A 196 22.37 9.49 17.28
CA LEU A 196 23.06 9.24 18.56
C LEU A 196 22.55 10.14 19.70
N ALA A 197 22.06 11.33 19.38
CA ALA A 197 21.54 12.30 20.35
C ALA A 197 20.01 12.23 20.54
N ALA A 198 19.34 11.22 19.99
CA ALA A 198 17.89 11.10 20.06
C ALA A 198 17.42 10.65 21.45
N ASP A 199 16.43 11.35 22.01
CA ASP A 199 15.81 10.97 23.28
C ASP A 199 14.86 9.77 23.13
N MET A 200 14.14 9.72 22.01
CA MET A 200 13.10 8.73 21.76
C MET A 200 13.18 8.17 20.34
N GLY A 201 13.10 6.86 20.22
CA GLY A 201 12.96 6.16 18.95
C GLY A 201 11.52 5.72 18.71
N VAL A 202 11.03 5.91 17.50
CA VAL A 202 9.71 5.45 17.07
C VAL A 202 9.87 4.45 15.94
N THR A 203 9.19 3.31 16.02
CA THR A 203 9.17 2.32 14.95
C THR A 203 7.75 1.94 14.58
N GLY A 204 7.58 1.40 13.37
CA GLY A 204 6.40 0.61 13.05
C GLY A 204 6.41 -0.76 13.77
N GLY A 205 5.58 -1.66 13.26
CA GLY A 205 5.63 -3.10 13.54
C GLY A 205 5.18 -3.89 12.32
N ASN A 206 6.01 -4.81 11.82
CA ASN A 206 5.57 -5.71 10.74
C ASN A 206 4.53 -6.69 11.28
N PHE A 207 4.79 -7.20 12.48
CA PHE A 207 3.91 -8.04 13.30
C PHE A 207 4.14 -7.75 14.80
N ILE A 208 3.17 -8.11 15.62
CA ILE A 208 3.35 -8.28 17.08
C ILE A 208 3.03 -9.73 17.43
N ILE A 209 3.82 -10.35 18.31
CA ILE A 209 3.74 -11.77 18.62
C ILE A 209 3.11 -11.93 20.01
N ALA A 210 1.93 -12.55 20.05
CA ALA A 210 1.14 -12.65 21.27
C ALA A 210 1.85 -13.45 22.36
N GLU A 211 2.38 -14.64 22.02
CA GLU A 211 2.97 -15.54 23.03
C GLU A 211 4.18 -14.95 23.77
N THR A 212 4.88 -13.99 23.17
CA THR A 212 6.11 -13.39 23.74
C THR A 212 5.97 -11.91 24.10
N GLY A 213 4.87 -11.24 23.71
CA GLY A 213 4.73 -9.80 23.91
C GLY A 213 5.73 -8.97 23.09
N SER A 214 6.16 -9.49 21.94
CA SER A 214 7.23 -8.88 21.13
C SER A 214 6.72 -8.13 19.90
N VAL A 215 7.47 -7.15 19.41
CA VAL A 215 7.29 -6.61 18.04
C VAL A 215 8.37 -7.17 17.11
N ALA A 216 7.94 -7.57 15.92
CA ALA A 216 8.83 -7.97 14.83
C ALA A 216 9.00 -6.83 13.83
N LEU A 217 10.25 -6.46 13.57
CA LEU A 217 10.66 -5.45 12.60
C LEU A 217 11.46 -6.12 11.47
N VAL A 218 11.18 -5.72 10.23
CA VAL A 218 11.81 -6.27 9.02
C VAL A 218 12.27 -5.14 8.12
N THR A 219 13.57 -5.02 7.90
CA THR A 219 14.16 -3.89 7.15
C THR A 219 15.51 -4.25 6.53
N ASN A 220 15.96 -3.42 5.59
CA ASN A 220 17.18 -3.62 4.82
C ASN A 220 18.32 -2.64 5.15
N GLU A 221 18.03 -1.57 5.89
CA GLU A 221 18.95 -0.44 6.08
C GLU A 221 19.60 -0.39 7.48
N GLY A 222 19.13 -1.20 8.45
CA GLY A 222 19.70 -1.29 9.81
C GLY A 222 19.46 -0.05 10.70
N ASN A 223 18.71 0.92 10.17
CA ASN A 223 18.37 2.19 10.79
C ASN A 223 17.29 2.07 11.88
N GLU A 224 16.51 0.99 11.88
CA GLU A 224 15.63 0.62 12.99
C GLU A 224 16.42 0.36 14.26
N GLY A 225 17.61 -0.24 14.16
CA GLY A 225 18.50 -0.46 15.30
C GLY A 225 18.86 0.85 16.00
N MET A 226 19.03 1.93 15.24
CA MET A 226 19.29 3.27 15.80
C MET A 226 18.09 3.79 16.60
N CYS A 227 16.86 3.41 16.24
CA CYS A 227 15.66 3.78 17.00
C CYS A 227 15.45 2.90 18.24
N THR A 228 16.00 1.69 18.28
CA THR A 228 15.65 0.69 19.30
C THR A 228 16.75 0.42 20.30
N ILE A 229 18.00 0.77 19.99
CA ILE A 229 19.17 0.49 20.85
C ILE A 229 19.58 1.75 21.64
N ASN A 230 19.72 2.88 20.95
CA ASN A 230 20.28 4.10 21.51
C ASN A 230 19.31 4.94 22.36
N PRO A 231 18.07 5.21 21.93
CA PRO A 231 17.18 6.13 22.64
C PRO A 231 16.67 5.50 23.94
N ARG A 232 16.59 6.31 25.00
CA ARG A 232 16.06 5.87 26.31
C ARG A 232 14.58 5.48 26.27
N VAL A 233 13.80 6.03 25.34
CA VAL A 233 12.40 5.67 25.13
C VAL A 233 12.22 5.06 23.74
N HIS A 234 11.59 3.90 23.65
CA HIS A 234 11.15 3.31 22.40
C HIS A 234 9.62 3.22 22.35
N VAL A 235 9.04 3.66 21.23
CA VAL A 235 7.61 3.51 20.95
C VAL A 235 7.42 2.72 19.66
N ALA A 236 6.88 1.51 19.77
CA ALA A 236 6.47 0.69 18.64
C ALA A 236 4.99 0.91 18.33
N ILE A 237 4.69 1.27 17.08
CA ILE A 237 3.34 1.64 16.65
C ILE A 237 2.89 0.66 15.57
N THR A 238 1.74 0.01 15.77
CA THR A 238 1.21 -0.94 14.81
C THR A 238 -0.32 -0.93 14.79
N GLY A 239 -0.91 -1.55 13.78
CA GLY A 239 -2.35 -1.78 13.74
C GLY A 239 -2.74 -3.05 14.49
N VAL A 240 -3.97 -3.08 15.03
CA VAL A 240 -4.55 -4.25 15.73
C VAL A 240 -4.42 -5.54 14.91
N GLU A 241 -4.57 -5.46 13.60
CA GLU A 241 -4.58 -6.61 12.71
C GLU A 241 -3.21 -7.31 12.65
N LYS A 242 -2.13 -6.63 13.04
CA LYS A 242 -0.76 -7.15 12.90
C LYS A 242 -0.37 -8.19 13.95
N VAL A 243 -1.24 -8.53 14.88
CA VAL A 243 -0.98 -9.62 15.83
C VAL A 243 -0.86 -10.96 15.12
N VAL A 244 0.08 -11.77 15.59
CA VAL A 244 0.26 -13.19 15.24
C VAL A 244 0.40 -13.99 16.54
N PRO A 245 -0.15 -15.22 16.61
CA PRO A 245 -0.19 -15.95 17.88
C PRO A 245 1.20 -16.34 18.39
N THR A 246 2.03 -16.94 17.54
CA THR A 246 3.33 -17.53 17.95
C THR A 246 4.51 -17.07 17.08
N LEU A 247 5.73 -17.34 17.54
CA LEU A 247 6.97 -17.19 16.81
C LEU A 247 7.04 -18.12 15.60
N GLU A 248 6.49 -19.33 15.70
CA GLU A 248 6.38 -20.26 14.56
C GLU A 248 5.45 -19.71 13.46
N ASP A 249 4.34 -19.09 13.88
CA ASP A 249 3.44 -18.40 12.97
C ASP A 249 4.16 -17.24 12.26
N PHE A 250 4.94 -16.46 12.99
CA PHE A 250 5.81 -15.42 12.43
C PHE A 250 6.88 -15.99 11.50
N ALA A 251 7.54 -17.10 11.86
CA ALA A 251 8.56 -17.78 11.07
C ALA A 251 7.99 -18.25 9.72
N THR A 252 6.73 -18.66 9.67
CA THR A 252 6.03 -18.96 8.42
C THR A 252 5.80 -17.70 7.58
N LEU A 253 5.30 -16.62 8.18
CA LEU A 253 4.99 -15.38 7.47
C LEU A 253 6.24 -14.67 6.93
N ILE A 254 7.36 -14.71 7.66
CA ILE A 254 8.62 -14.10 7.23
C ILE A 254 9.26 -14.85 6.06
N ARG A 255 8.90 -16.12 5.79
CA ARG A 255 9.33 -16.81 4.55
C ARG A 255 8.70 -16.18 3.31
N LEU A 256 7.52 -15.58 3.43
CA LEU A 256 6.78 -14.99 2.31
C LEU A 256 7.00 -13.48 2.16
N LEU A 257 7.14 -12.75 3.28
CA LEU A 257 7.16 -11.29 3.28
C LEU A 257 8.31 -10.70 2.43
N PRO A 258 9.60 -11.01 2.69
CA PRO A 258 10.73 -10.43 1.95
C PRO A 258 10.75 -10.89 0.49
N ARG A 259 10.43 -12.16 0.21
CA ARG A 259 10.32 -12.69 -1.16
C ARG A 259 9.28 -11.94 -1.98
N SER A 260 8.14 -11.63 -1.37
CA SER A 260 7.07 -10.87 -2.02
C SER A 260 7.35 -9.38 -2.13
N ALA A 261 8.16 -8.83 -1.22
CA ALA A 261 8.45 -7.41 -1.13
C ALA A 261 9.62 -6.98 -2.02
N THR A 262 10.79 -7.57 -1.77
CA THR A 262 12.06 -7.16 -2.37
C THR A 262 12.71 -8.30 -3.17
N GLY A 263 12.12 -9.50 -3.15
CA GLY A 263 12.68 -10.68 -3.81
C GLY A 263 13.88 -11.27 -3.08
N GLN A 264 14.00 -11.03 -1.77
CA GLN A 264 15.04 -11.60 -0.93
C GLN A 264 14.51 -12.81 -0.16
N SER A 265 15.36 -13.82 0.07
CA SER A 265 15.03 -14.98 0.91
C SER A 265 14.69 -14.59 2.35
N ILE A 266 15.41 -13.59 2.87
CA ILE A 266 15.20 -12.92 4.14
C ILE A 266 15.71 -11.47 4.03
N SER A 267 15.18 -10.56 4.84
CA SER A 267 15.67 -9.16 4.91
C SER A 267 17.02 -9.09 5.62
N ASN A 268 17.82 -8.04 5.38
CA ASN A 268 19.13 -7.89 6.03
C ASN A 268 19.02 -7.81 7.56
N TYR A 269 17.91 -7.27 8.07
CA TYR A 269 17.62 -7.15 9.49
C TYR A 269 16.20 -7.66 9.78
N VAL A 270 16.13 -8.59 10.73
CA VAL A 270 14.88 -9.10 11.31
C VAL A 270 15.04 -9.05 12.82
N SER A 271 14.40 -8.07 13.46
CA SER A 271 14.56 -7.80 14.89
C SER A 271 13.28 -8.19 15.63
N LEU A 272 13.44 -8.94 16.71
CA LEU A 272 12.38 -9.25 17.68
C LEU A 272 12.68 -8.49 18.96
N LEU A 273 11.84 -7.52 19.31
CA LEU A 273 12.04 -6.65 20.47
C LEU A 273 11.03 -7.03 21.55
N THR A 274 11.54 -7.37 22.74
CA THR A 274 10.79 -8.00 23.83
C THR A 274 11.04 -7.26 25.15
N GLY A 275 10.38 -6.12 25.29
CA GLY A 275 10.49 -5.25 26.46
C GLY A 275 11.66 -4.26 26.40
N PRO A 276 11.76 -3.36 27.41
CA PRO A 276 12.92 -2.51 27.63
C PRO A 276 14.17 -3.32 28.02
N LYS A 277 15.33 -2.64 28.07
CA LYS A 277 16.57 -3.24 28.58
C LYS A 277 16.40 -3.72 30.02
N ARG A 278 17.00 -4.85 30.34
CA ARG A 278 17.00 -5.49 31.66
C ARG A 278 18.26 -5.12 32.43
N GLU A 279 18.27 -5.46 33.70
CA GLU A 279 19.49 -5.38 34.50
C GLU A 279 20.56 -6.31 33.91
N GLY A 280 21.73 -5.76 33.61
CA GLY A 280 22.84 -6.48 32.99
C GLY A 280 22.90 -6.37 31.46
N ASP A 281 21.84 -5.89 30.79
CA ASP A 281 21.89 -5.61 29.35
C ASP A 281 22.81 -4.42 29.08
N LEU A 282 23.64 -4.53 28.03
CA LEU A 282 24.60 -3.47 27.66
C LEU A 282 23.92 -2.25 27.02
N ASP A 283 22.82 -2.48 26.30
CA ASP A 283 22.12 -1.46 25.53
C ASP A 283 20.61 -1.73 25.45
N GLY A 284 19.87 -0.77 24.88
CA GLY A 284 18.42 -0.81 24.75
C GLY A 284 17.68 0.32 25.49
N PRO A 285 16.37 0.44 25.27
CA PRO A 285 15.59 1.53 25.81
C PRO A 285 15.26 1.26 27.28
N GLU A 286 15.27 2.30 28.11
CA GLU A 286 14.81 2.25 29.51
C GLU A 286 13.30 2.10 29.61
N HIS A 287 12.57 2.57 28.60
CA HIS A 287 11.13 2.48 28.53
C HIS A 287 10.67 2.03 27.15
N MET A 288 9.81 1.02 27.11
CA MET A 288 9.19 0.55 25.87
C MET A 288 7.67 0.72 25.94
N TYR A 289 7.10 1.32 24.89
CA TYR A 289 5.66 1.49 24.72
C TYR A 289 5.21 0.86 23.41
N PHE A 290 4.09 0.14 23.45
CA PHE A 290 3.32 -0.27 22.29
C PHE A 290 2.10 0.63 22.16
N VAL A 291 1.92 1.24 20.98
CA VAL A 291 0.68 1.95 20.63
C VAL A 291 -0.02 1.16 19.53
N ILE A 292 -1.13 0.53 19.90
CA ILE A 292 -1.91 -0.35 19.02
C ILE A 292 -3.11 0.43 18.47
N LEU A 293 -3.12 0.66 17.16
CA LEU A 293 -4.14 1.44 16.46
C LEU A 293 -5.21 0.55 15.83
N ASP A 294 -6.47 0.82 16.13
CA ASP A 294 -7.59 0.31 15.34
C ASP A 294 -7.73 1.09 14.01
N GLY A 295 -8.07 2.38 14.06
CA GLY A 295 -8.18 3.20 12.84
C GLY A 295 -9.23 2.69 11.83
N GLY A 296 -10.25 1.97 12.31
CA GLY A 296 -11.32 1.39 11.49
C GLY A 296 -11.05 -0.03 10.97
N ARG A 297 -9.98 -0.69 11.43
CA ARG A 297 -9.64 -2.07 11.07
C ARG A 297 -10.64 -3.08 11.63
N THR A 298 -11.04 -2.92 12.88
CA THR A 298 -12.06 -3.77 13.54
C THR A 298 -13.41 -3.70 12.83
N GLY A 299 -13.73 -2.58 12.17
CA GLY A 299 -14.94 -2.44 11.36
C GLY A 299 -15.00 -3.36 10.13
N LEU A 300 -13.90 -4.04 9.77
CA LEU A 300 -13.88 -5.04 8.70
C LEU A 300 -14.14 -6.46 9.21
N LEU A 301 -14.05 -6.70 10.53
CA LEU A 301 -14.28 -8.02 11.13
C LEU A 301 -15.71 -8.50 10.87
N GLY A 302 -15.87 -9.77 10.52
CA GLY A 302 -17.14 -10.39 10.13
C GLY A 302 -17.79 -9.83 8.87
N GLY A 303 -17.17 -8.83 8.23
CA GLY A 303 -17.74 -8.12 7.08
C GLY A 303 -17.24 -8.64 5.73
N GLU A 304 -17.79 -8.06 4.66
CA GLU A 304 -17.45 -8.45 3.28
C GLU A 304 -15.98 -8.20 2.89
N PHE A 305 -15.25 -7.43 3.70
CA PHE A 305 -13.87 -6.99 3.49
C PHE A 305 -12.88 -7.53 4.53
N GLU A 306 -13.30 -8.44 5.41
CA GLU A 306 -12.45 -9.01 6.49
C GLU A 306 -11.10 -9.51 5.97
N GLU A 307 -11.09 -10.11 4.79
CA GLU A 307 -9.90 -10.66 4.14
C GLU A 307 -8.77 -9.64 3.97
N MET A 308 -9.08 -8.34 3.95
CA MET A 308 -8.06 -7.28 3.92
C MET A 308 -7.18 -7.27 5.16
N LEU A 309 -7.69 -7.70 6.32
CA LEU A 309 -6.94 -7.77 7.57
C LEU A 309 -5.82 -8.81 7.53
N ARG A 310 -5.82 -9.74 6.56
CA ARG A 310 -4.70 -10.65 6.34
C ARG A 310 -3.43 -9.93 5.86
N CYS A 311 -3.54 -8.71 5.33
CA CYS A 311 -2.47 -8.05 4.60
C CYS A 311 -1.17 -7.89 5.42
N ILE A 312 -0.10 -8.52 4.96
CA ILE A 312 1.25 -8.40 5.55
C ILE A 312 2.04 -7.19 5.03
N LYS A 313 1.40 -6.31 4.23
CA LYS A 313 1.99 -5.08 3.65
C LYS A 313 3.26 -5.32 2.83
N CYS A 314 3.33 -6.44 2.09
CA CYS A 314 4.48 -6.78 1.23
C CYS A 314 4.57 -6.00 -0.08
N GLY A 315 3.55 -5.23 -0.49
CA GLY A 315 3.61 -4.43 -1.72
C GLY A 315 3.55 -5.19 -3.05
N ALA A 316 3.55 -6.54 -3.06
CA ALA A 316 3.49 -7.34 -4.29
C ALA A 316 2.33 -6.93 -5.22
N CYS A 317 1.15 -6.65 -4.64
CA CYS A 317 -0.01 -6.18 -5.41
C CYS A 317 0.24 -4.85 -6.13
N MET A 318 1.07 -3.95 -5.58
CA MET A 318 1.43 -2.68 -6.20
C MET A 318 2.46 -2.91 -7.31
N ASN A 319 3.48 -3.72 -7.02
CA ASN A 319 4.56 -4.04 -7.94
C ASN A 319 4.07 -4.68 -9.24
N HIS A 320 3.01 -5.49 -9.18
CA HIS A 320 2.42 -6.15 -10.34
C HIS A 320 1.22 -5.40 -10.96
N CYS A 321 0.77 -4.28 -10.36
CA CYS A 321 -0.41 -3.58 -10.85
C CYS A 321 -0.08 -2.70 -12.07
N PRO A 322 -0.67 -2.94 -13.26
CA PRO A 322 -0.38 -2.14 -14.45
C PRO A 322 -0.81 -0.68 -14.30
N VAL A 323 -1.82 -0.40 -13.46
CA VAL A 323 -2.28 0.97 -13.18
C VAL A 323 -1.25 1.70 -12.32
N TYR A 324 -0.84 1.08 -11.21
CA TYR A 324 0.18 1.65 -10.33
C TYR A 324 1.51 1.91 -11.06
N GLN A 325 1.93 0.97 -11.92
CA GLN A 325 3.14 1.11 -12.75
C GLN A 325 3.09 2.28 -13.75
N LYS A 326 1.92 2.90 -13.96
CA LYS A 326 1.75 4.05 -14.85
C LYS A 326 1.52 5.36 -14.12
N ILE A 327 0.84 5.35 -12.97
CA ILE A 327 0.44 6.58 -12.27
C ILE A 327 1.20 6.83 -10.97
N GLY A 328 1.91 5.82 -10.45
CA GLY A 328 2.58 5.86 -9.15
C GLY A 328 1.61 5.96 -7.97
N GLY A 329 2.13 6.03 -6.74
CA GLY A 329 1.26 6.04 -5.56
C GLY A 329 0.56 7.37 -5.26
N HIS A 330 1.14 8.50 -5.64
CA HIS A 330 0.58 9.81 -5.30
C HIS A 330 -0.81 10.06 -5.92
N ALA A 331 -1.09 9.45 -7.07
CA ALA A 331 -2.39 9.56 -7.73
C ALA A 331 -3.54 9.02 -6.86
N TYR A 332 -3.29 8.00 -6.04
CA TYR A 332 -4.30 7.38 -5.17
C TYR A 332 -4.77 8.30 -4.03
N GLY A 333 -4.00 9.34 -3.68
CA GLY A 333 -4.46 10.43 -2.83
C GLY A 333 -4.51 10.14 -1.32
N TRP A 334 -4.03 8.99 -0.84
CA TRP A 334 -3.94 8.69 0.59
C TRP A 334 -2.73 7.81 0.94
N VAL A 335 -2.56 7.48 2.23
CA VAL A 335 -1.38 6.77 2.74
C VAL A 335 -1.22 5.38 2.14
N TYR A 336 -2.31 4.69 1.80
CA TYR A 336 -2.25 3.39 1.15
C TYR A 336 -2.53 3.53 -0.35
N PRO A 337 -1.50 3.40 -1.23
CA PRO A 337 -1.69 3.40 -2.67
C PRO A 337 -1.90 2.00 -3.27
N GLY A 338 -2.17 1.94 -4.58
CA GLY A 338 -2.26 0.70 -5.34
C GLY A 338 -3.51 -0.13 -5.05
N PRO A 339 -3.56 -1.40 -5.52
CA PRO A 339 -4.76 -2.24 -5.39
C PRO A 339 -5.25 -2.44 -3.96
N MET A 340 -4.34 -2.65 -3.00
CA MET A 340 -4.69 -2.73 -1.58
C MET A 340 -5.28 -1.40 -1.08
N GLY A 341 -4.65 -0.28 -1.45
CA GLY A 341 -5.11 1.06 -1.12
C GLY A 341 -6.50 1.39 -1.65
N SER A 342 -6.82 0.92 -2.86
CA SER A 342 -8.14 1.06 -3.49
C SER A 342 -9.25 0.31 -2.76
N VAL A 343 -8.91 -0.66 -1.88
CA VAL A 343 -9.87 -1.29 -0.96
C VAL A 343 -9.84 -0.61 0.41
N LEU A 344 -8.66 -0.42 1.00
CA LEU A 344 -8.54 0.11 2.37
C LEU A 344 -9.02 1.55 2.52
N THR A 345 -8.73 2.42 1.55
CA THR A 345 -9.11 3.84 1.63
C THR A 345 -10.62 4.03 1.73
N PRO A 346 -11.45 3.46 0.83
CA PRO A 346 -12.90 3.57 0.97
C PRO A 346 -13.42 2.85 2.23
N SER A 347 -12.82 1.73 2.63
CA SER A 347 -13.19 1.00 3.84
C SER A 347 -12.94 1.79 5.14
N TYR A 348 -11.84 2.54 5.24
CA TYR A 348 -11.49 3.28 6.46
C TYR A 348 -12.06 4.71 6.49
N THR A 349 -12.26 5.32 5.33
CA THR A 349 -12.55 6.77 5.26
C THR A 349 -13.96 7.09 4.75
N GLY A 350 -14.68 6.07 4.25
CA GLY A 350 -15.95 6.17 3.55
C GLY A 350 -15.76 6.12 2.03
N ILE A 351 -16.57 5.31 1.36
CA ILE A 351 -16.51 5.08 -0.10
C ILE A 351 -16.77 6.35 -0.92
N GLU A 352 -17.50 7.31 -0.37
CA GLU A 352 -17.83 8.61 -0.95
C GLU A 352 -16.58 9.48 -1.14
N LYS A 353 -15.54 9.28 -0.33
CA LYS A 353 -14.28 10.03 -0.41
C LYS A 353 -13.28 9.41 -1.39
N ALA A 354 -13.61 8.26 -1.97
CA ALA A 354 -12.72 7.46 -2.82
C ALA A 354 -13.49 6.75 -3.95
N LEU A 355 -14.46 7.43 -4.57
CA LEU A 355 -15.36 6.83 -5.58
C LEU A 355 -14.62 6.24 -6.80
N ASP A 356 -13.51 6.85 -7.21
CA ASP A 356 -12.80 6.43 -8.42
C ASP A 356 -11.82 5.29 -8.17
N LEU A 357 -11.37 5.07 -6.93
CA LEU A 357 -10.35 4.07 -6.63
C LEU A 357 -10.79 2.64 -6.98
N PRO A 358 -12.03 2.20 -6.67
CA PRO A 358 -12.53 0.91 -7.13
C PRO A 358 -12.62 0.81 -8.65
N GLN A 359 -12.92 1.92 -9.35
CA GLN A 359 -13.10 1.97 -10.80
C GLN A 359 -11.77 2.01 -11.56
N ALA A 360 -10.72 2.54 -10.95
CA ALA A 360 -9.37 2.60 -11.51
C ALA A 360 -8.78 1.21 -11.82
N ALA A 361 -9.24 0.17 -11.14
CA ALA A 361 -8.74 -1.18 -11.35
C ALA A 361 -9.22 -1.78 -12.69
N THR A 362 -8.30 -2.37 -13.45
CA THR A 362 -8.62 -3.13 -14.67
C THR A 362 -9.25 -4.49 -14.37
N LEU A 363 -9.30 -4.91 -13.10
CA LEU A 363 -9.73 -6.23 -12.64
C LEU A 363 -8.99 -7.39 -13.34
N CYS A 364 -7.72 -7.19 -13.74
CA CYS A 364 -6.91 -8.19 -14.43
C CYS A 364 -6.56 -9.44 -13.61
N GLY A 365 -6.79 -9.44 -12.29
CA GLY A 365 -6.56 -10.62 -11.43
C GLY A 365 -5.14 -10.76 -10.89
N GLU A 366 -4.15 -10.05 -11.44
CA GLU A 366 -2.74 -10.26 -11.09
C GLU A 366 -2.45 -10.06 -9.60
N CYS A 367 -3.06 -9.05 -8.96
CA CYS A 367 -2.90 -8.79 -7.54
C CYS A 367 -3.43 -9.93 -6.63
N HIS A 368 -4.41 -10.72 -7.11
CA HIS A 368 -4.87 -11.95 -6.45
C HIS A 368 -3.83 -13.05 -6.58
N VAL A 369 -3.32 -13.28 -7.80
CA VAL A 369 -2.35 -14.34 -8.11
C VAL A 369 -1.09 -14.20 -7.25
N VAL A 370 -0.55 -12.99 -7.14
CA VAL A 370 0.73 -12.74 -6.46
C VAL A 370 0.63 -12.55 -4.95
N CYS A 371 -0.58 -12.42 -4.39
CA CYS A 371 -0.73 -12.13 -2.97
C CYS A 371 -0.30 -13.32 -2.10
N PRO A 372 0.75 -13.20 -1.26
CA PRO A 372 1.23 -14.32 -0.45
C PRO A 372 0.20 -14.83 0.57
N VAL A 373 -0.74 -13.98 0.97
CA VAL A 373 -1.83 -14.28 1.91
C VAL A 373 -3.21 -14.34 1.25
N LYS A 374 -3.23 -14.66 -0.05
CA LYS A 374 -4.43 -14.94 -0.89
C LYS A 374 -5.61 -13.99 -0.61
N ILE A 375 -5.36 -12.67 -0.68
CA ILE A 375 -6.43 -11.66 -0.56
C ILE A 375 -7.04 -11.47 -1.95
N PRO A 376 -8.36 -11.66 -2.12
CA PRO A 376 -9.00 -11.55 -3.42
C PRO A 376 -9.33 -10.09 -3.76
N LEU A 377 -8.30 -9.27 -3.91
CA LEU A 377 -8.43 -7.84 -4.19
C LEU A 377 -9.39 -7.50 -5.35
N PRO A 378 -9.40 -8.21 -6.50
CA PRO A 378 -10.36 -7.94 -7.57
C PRO A 378 -11.82 -8.11 -7.14
N ASP A 379 -12.13 -9.13 -6.33
CA ASP A 379 -13.49 -9.38 -5.83
C ASP A 379 -13.91 -8.33 -4.81
N LEU A 380 -12.99 -7.94 -3.92
CA LEU A 380 -13.23 -6.85 -2.97
C LEU A 380 -13.47 -5.51 -3.67
N LEU A 381 -12.71 -5.23 -4.74
CA LEU A 381 -12.94 -4.04 -5.58
C LEU A 381 -14.29 -4.12 -6.30
N ARG A 382 -14.70 -5.29 -6.80
CA ARG A 382 -16.02 -5.49 -7.39
C ARG A 382 -17.14 -5.24 -6.38
N LYS A 383 -17.03 -5.76 -5.15
CA LYS A 383 -17.98 -5.48 -4.07
C LYS A 383 -18.12 -3.99 -3.78
N LEU A 384 -17.01 -3.24 -3.76
CA LEU A 384 -17.07 -1.78 -3.64
C LEU A 384 -17.84 -1.12 -4.80
N ARG A 385 -17.65 -1.58 -6.05
CA ARG A 385 -18.45 -1.09 -7.19
C ARG A 385 -19.94 -1.41 -7.05
N GLU A 386 -20.27 -2.58 -6.54
CA GLU A 386 -21.66 -2.99 -6.25
C GLU A 386 -22.28 -2.10 -5.17
N GLN A 387 -21.54 -1.81 -4.09
CA GLN A 387 -21.96 -0.87 -3.06
C GLN A 387 -22.14 0.56 -3.60
N GLN A 388 -21.27 1.03 -4.49
CA GLN A 388 -21.46 2.32 -5.16
C GLN A 388 -22.76 2.36 -5.96
N PHE A 389 -23.07 1.28 -6.67
CA PHE A 389 -24.29 1.17 -7.46
C PHE A 389 -25.56 1.09 -6.60
N SER A 390 -25.54 0.27 -5.54
CA SER A 390 -26.70 0.08 -4.65
C SER A 390 -27.03 1.36 -3.87
N ARG A 391 -26.00 2.10 -3.46
CA ARG A 391 -26.12 3.36 -2.72
C ARG A 391 -26.36 4.59 -3.60
N GLY A 392 -26.42 4.43 -4.92
CA GLY A 392 -26.66 5.54 -5.85
C GLY A 392 -25.52 6.57 -5.91
N LEU A 393 -24.28 6.15 -5.63
CA LEU A 393 -23.10 7.01 -5.59
C LEU A 393 -22.47 7.24 -6.98
N ARG A 394 -23.03 6.63 -8.03
CA ARG A 394 -22.60 6.80 -9.42
C ARG A 394 -23.62 7.65 -10.20
N PRO A 395 -23.18 8.35 -11.27
CA PRO A 395 -24.08 9.10 -12.14
C PRO A 395 -25.27 8.25 -12.62
N TRP A 396 -26.48 8.79 -12.54
CA TRP A 396 -27.71 8.07 -12.91
C TRP A 396 -27.71 7.64 -14.39
N GLN A 397 -26.97 8.36 -15.23
CA GLN A 397 -26.80 8.07 -16.64
C GLN A 397 -26.10 6.72 -16.86
N GLU A 398 -25.12 6.36 -16.03
CA GLU A 398 -24.46 5.04 -16.09
C GLU A 398 -25.48 3.93 -15.81
N LYS A 399 -26.30 4.12 -14.77
CA LYS A 399 -27.36 3.17 -14.40
C LYS A 399 -28.41 3.02 -15.51
N ALA A 400 -28.80 4.13 -16.13
CA ALA A 400 -29.73 4.11 -17.27
C ALA A 400 -29.11 3.38 -18.47
N ALA A 401 -27.86 3.67 -18.82
CA ALA A 401 -27.15 3.02 -19.91
C ALA A 401 -27.05 1.51 -19.72
N PHE A 402 -26.67 1.05 -18.52
CA PHE A 402 -26.62 -0.39 -18.21
C PHE A 402 -28.00 -1.05 -18.22
N LYS A 403 -29.06 -0.37 -17.75
CA LYS A 403 -30.44 -0.89 -17.84
C LYS A 403 -30.89 -1.07 -19.29
N VAL A 404 -30.63 -0.07 -20.14
CA VAL A 404 -30.93 -0.15 -21.58
C VAL A 404 -30.13 -1.27 -22.25
N TRP A 405 -28.83 -1.34 -21.96
CA TRP A 405 -27.99 -2.41 -22.48
C TRP A 405 -28.48 -3.80 -22.04
N ALA A 406 -28.80 -3.98 -20.75
CA ALA A 406 -29.32 -5.24 -20.22
C ALA A 406 -30.66 -5.63 -20.87
N PHE A 407 -31.58 -4.67 -21.04
CA PHE A 407 -32.84 -4.89 -21.73
C PHE A 407 -32.65 -5.42 -23.16
N VAL A 408 -31.67 -4.86 -23.90
CA VAL A 408 -31.33 -5.27 -25.26
C VAL A 408 -30.59 -6.61 -25.28
N ALA A 409 -29.58 -6.79 -24.42
CA ALA A 409 -28.73 -7.97 -24.35
C ALA A 409 -29.49 -9.24 -23.94
N GLN A 410 -30.48 -9.12 -23.04
CA GLN A 410 -31.35 -10.23 -22.63
C GLN A 410 -32.36 -10.67 -23.70
N ARG A 411 -32.46 -9.96 -24.84
CA ARG A 411 -33.39 -10.25 -25.94
C ARG A 411 -32.61 -10.61 -27.20
N PRO A 412 -32.29 -11.90 -27.45
CA PRO A 412 -31.41 -12.30 -28.55
C PRO A 412 -31.87 -11.87 -29.94
N ALA A 413 -33.18 -11.76 -30.20
CA ALA A 413 -33.68 -11.26 -31.48
C ALA A 413 -33.37 -9.76 -31.65
N LEU A 414 -33.67 -8.96 -30.64
CA LEU A 414 -33.42 -7.51 -30.62
C LEU A 414 -31.91 -7.21 -30.70
N TYR A 415 -31.10 -7.89 -29.89
CA TYR A 415 -29.64 -7.76 -29.91
C TYR A 415 -29.05 -8.06 -31.28
N ARG A 416 -29.52 -9.12 -31.95
CA ARG A 416 -29.06 -9.48 -33.31
C ARG A 416 -29.42 -8.45 -34.36
N VAL A 417 -30.61 -7.83 -34.28
CA VAL A 417 -31.02 -6.77 -35.22
C VAL A 417 -30.19 -5.51 -34.99
N LEU A 418 -30.13 -5.04 -33.74
CA LEU A 418 -29.41 -3.80 -33.38
C LEU A 418 -27.91 -3.92 -33.64
N SER A 419 -27.28 -5.05 -33.31
CA SER A 419 -25.86 -5.27 -33.63
C SER A 419 -25.59 -5.28 -35.14
N ARG A 420 -26.49 -5.84 -35.96
CA ARG A 420 -26.36 -5.82 -37.43
C ARG A 420 -26.44 -4.41 -37.99
N VAL A 421 -27.40 -3.62 -37.52
CA VAL A 421 -27.55 -2.21 -37.92
C VAL A 421 -26.35 -1.39 -37.46
N GLY A 422 -25.95 -1.55 -36.19
CA GLY A 422 -24.82 -0.84 -35.60
C GLY A 422 -23.50 -1.14 -36.33
N ILE A 423 -23.21 -2.42 -36.63
CA ILE A 423 -22.00 -2.79 -37.37
C ILE A 423 -22.00 -2.21 -38.80
N LYS A 424 -23.13 -2.21 -39.51
CA LYS A 424 -23.22 -1.58 -40.84
C LYS A 424 -23.04 -0.07 -40.78
N ALA A 425 -23.64 0.60 -39.80
CA ALA A 425 -23.50 2.03 -39.59
C ALA A 425 -22.04 2.41 -39.26
N MET A 426 -21.41 1.67 -38.35
CA MET A 426 -19.99 1.83 -38.00
C MET A 426 -19.07 1.56 -39.21
N ALA A 427 -19.34 0.52 -40.00
CA ALA A 427 -18.57 0.22 -41.21
C ALA A 427 -18.69 1.33 -42.26
N TRP A 428 -19.89 1.87 -42.48
CA TRP A 428 -20.11 2.99 -43.39
C TRP A 428 -19.40 4.27 -42.94
N TRP A 429 -19.44 4.57 -41.64
CA TRP A 429 -18.77 5.73 -41.06
C TRP A 429 -17.23 5.58 -41.13
N GLY A 430 -16.69 4.44 -40.67
CA GLY A 430 -15.25 4.21 -40.63
C GLY A 430 -14.58 4.08 -42.01
N LYS A 431 -15.29 3.56 -43.02
CA LYS A 431 -14.76 3.39 -44.39
C LYS A 431 -14.33 4.70 -45.04
N ARG A 432 -14.91 5.83 -44.64
CA ARG A 432 -14.53 7.16 -45.15
C ARG A 432 -13.23 7.71 -44.55
N LYS A 433 -12.75 7.16 -43.43
CA LYS A 433 -11.63 7.72 -42.66
C LYS A 433 -10.52 6.70 -42.34
N GLY A 434 -10.65 5.44 -42.74
CA GLY A 434 -9.67 4.38 -42.41
C GLY A 434 -9.73 3.88 -40.97
N GLY A 435 -10.56 4.49 -40.12
CA GLY A 435 -10.78 4.21 -38.71
C GLY A 435 -11.96 5.04 -38.18
N ILE A 436 -12.50 4.69 -37.01
CA ILE A 436 -13.48 5.53 -36.32
C ILE A 436 -12.74 6.33 -35.24
N HIS A 437 -12.34 7.55 -35.60
CA HIS A 437 -11.56 8.47 -34.75
C HIS A 437 -12.39 9.24 -33.72
N SER A 438 -13.72 9.27 -33.88
CA SER A 438 -14.61 9.99 -32.97
C SER A 438 -15.97 9.31 -32.95
N LEU A 439 -16.42 8.90 -31.78
CA LEU A 439 -17.76 8.35 -31.59
C LEU A 439 -18.47 9.15 -30.49
N PRO A 440 -19.60 9.81 -30.78
CA PRO A 440 -20.36 10.54 -29.77
C PRO A 440 -20.67 9.66 -28.57
N MET A 441 -20.54 10.21 -27.36
CA MET A 441 -20.72 9.48 -26.08
C MET A 441 -19.67 8.37 -25.81
N ALA A 442 -18.62 8.27 -26.61
CA ALA A 442 -17.51 7.34 -26.42
C ALA A 442 -16.14 8.02 -26.57
N SER A 443 -16.08 9.34 -26.35
CA SER A 443 -14.84 10.14 -26.37
C SER A 443 -13.79 9.59 -25.42
N GLY A 444 -14.19 9.07 -24.25
CA GLY A 444 -13.26 8.41 -23.31
C GLY A 444 -12.45 7.25 -23.91
N TRP A 445 -12.90 6.64 -25.00
CA TRP A 445 -12.10 5.70 -25.80
C TRP A 445 -11.47 6.37 -27.02
N THR A 446 -12.27 7.09 -27.82
CA THR A 446 -11.81 7.63 -29.11
C THR A 446 -10.79 8.75 -29.00
N ASP A 447 -10.69 9.43 -27.86
CA ASP A 447 -9.68 10.46 -27.62
C ASP A 447 -8.27 9.85 -27.47
N GLN A 448 -8.18 8.55 -27.19
CA GLN A 448 -6.91 7.85 -26.96
C GLN A 448 -6.66 6.71 -27.95
N ARG A 449 -7.72 6.16 -28.56
CA ARG A 449 -7.65 5.01 -29.47
C ARG A 449 -8.69 5.08 -30.56
N ASP A 450 -8.28 4.81 -31.78
CA ASP A 450 -9.22 4.63 -32.88
C ASP A 450 -10.03 3.35 -32.69
N PHE A 451 -11.35 3.41 -32.97
CA PHE A 451 -12.16 2.21 -33.07
C PHE A 451 -11.90 1.52 -34.41
N PRO A 452 -11.61 0.20 -34.42
CA PRO A 452 -11.42 -0.52 -35.67
C PRO A 452 -12.73 -0.54 -36.47
N VAL A 453 -12.62 -0.34 -37.78
CA VAL A 453 -13.77 -0.43 -38.69
C VAL A 453 -14.20 -1.90 -38.77
N PRO A 454 -15.45 -2.24 -38.45
CA PRO A 454 -15.91 -3.62 -38.57
C PRO A 454 -15.78 -4.14 -40.00
N THR A 455 -15.04 -5.24 -40.18
CA THR A 455 -14.89 -5.92 -41.48
C THR A 455 -15.74 -7.18 -41.49
N GLY A 456 -16.84 -7.18 -42.25
CA GLY A 456 -17.66 -8.37 -42.50
C GLY A 456 -18.96 -8.46 -41.67
N GLU A 457 -19.45 -9.69 -41.53
CA GLU A 457 -20.74 -9.99 -40.89
C GLU A 457 -20.62 -10.14 -39.38
N THR A 458 -21.73 -10.00 -38.66
CA THR A 458 -21.73 -10.16 -37.20
C THR A 458 -21.42 -11.60 -36.79
N PHE A 459 -20.80 -11.79 -35.62
CA PHE A 459 -20.50 -13.13 -35.08
C PHE A 459 -21.73 -14.05 -35.10
N SER A 460 -22.91 -13.55 -34.71
CA SER A 460 -24.13 -14.37 -34.72
C SER A 460 -24.53 -14.85 -36.12
N LYS A 461 -24.29 -14.06 -37.17
CA LYS A 461 -24.57 -14.46 -38.54
C LYS A 461 -23.55 -15.47 -39.04
N LEU A 462 -22.26 -15.24 -38.76
CA LEU A 462 -21.18 -16.18 -39.08
C LEU A 462 -21.42 -17.54 -38.39
N TYR A 463 -21.79 -17.52 -37.11
CA TYR A 463 -22.11 -18.71 -36.33
C TYR A 463 -23.31 -19.47 -36.90
N GLN A 464 -24.38 -18.76 -37.30
CA GLN A 464 -25.52 -19.39 -37.97
C GLN A 464 -25.15 -20.01 -39.32
N GLN A 465 -24.32 -19.34 -40.12
CA GLN A 465 -23.85 -19.86 -41.40
C GLN A 465 -23.00 -21.12 -41.21
N GLN A 466 -22.11 -21.15 -40.22
CA GLN A 466 -21.37 -22.37 -39.87
C GLN A 466 -22.29 -23.50 -39.42
N ARG A 467 -23.30 -23.22 -38.59
CA ARG A 467 -24.27 -24.24 -38.14
C ARG A 467 -25.18 -24.79 -39.23
N LYS A 468 -25.33 -24.08 -40.35
CA LYS A 468 -26.07 -24.55 -41.54
C LYS A 468 -25.19 -25.31 -42.53
N LYS A 469 -23.87 -25.23 -42.39
CA LYS A 469 -22.88 -25.94 -43.21
C LYS A 469 -22.47 -27.30 -42.62
N LYS A 470 -22.70 -27.49 -41.31
CA LYS A 470 -22.82 -28.80 -40.68
C LYS A 470 -24.25 -29.27 -40.82
#